data_AF-A0A2V8YSI6-F1
#
_entry.id   AF-A0A2V8YSI6-F1
#
_cell.length_a   1.000
_cell.length_b   1.000
_cell.length_c   1.000
_cell.angle_alpha   90.00
_cell.angle_beta   90.00
_cell.angle_gamma   90.00
#
_symmetry.space_group_name_H-M   'P 1'
#
loop_
_entity.id
_entity.type
_entity.pdbx_description
1 polymer ?
#
loop_
_entity_poly.entity_id
_entity_poly.type
_entity_poly.pdbx_seq_one_letter_code
_entity_poly.pdbx_strand_id
1 'polypeptide(L)' 'MTAAKIRRAQKVLGAGTETEAIERALDLVISEHERNRLAAEANERFVKSGIAAKDVYGTLER' A
#
# COMPACT_ATOMS: atom_id res chain seq x y z
N MET A 1 4.84 7.41 -19.67
CA MET A 1 5.44 6.25 -18.96
C MET A 1 6.76 5.90 -19.66
N THR A 2 7.83 5.53 -18.96
CA THR A 2 9.09 5.15 -19.64
C THR A 2 9.07 3.67 -20.02
N ALA A 3 9.65 3.31 -21.17
CA ALA A 3 9.68 1.93 -21.66
C ALA A 3 10.31 0.94 -20.66
N ALA A 4 11.30 1.39 -19.86
CA ALA A 4 11.87 0.58 -18.79
C ALA A 4 10.87 0.29 -17.66
N LYS A 5 10.04 1.26 -17.28
CA LYS A 5 8.99 1.06 -16.27
C LYS A 5 7.91 0.10 -16.79
N ILE A 6 7.50 0.22 -18.06
CA ILE A 6 6.51 -0.69 -18.69
C ILE A 6 7.03 -2.12 -18.70
N ARG A 7 8.26 -2.35 -19.19
CA ARG A 7 8.84 -3.71 -19.21
C ARG A 7 8.94 -4.33 -17.83
N ARG A 8 9.29 -3.52 -16.81
CA ARG A 8 9.31 -3.98 -15.42
C ARG A 8 7.90 -4.33 -14.93
N ALA A 9 6.91 -3.49 -15.22
CA ALA A 9 5.52 -3.75 -14.86
C ALA A 9 4.99 -5.02 -15.54
N GLN A 10 5.23 -5.19 -16.85
CA GLN A 10 4.90 -6.41 -17.59
C GLN A 10 5.51 -7.67 -16.95
N LYS A 11 6.79 -7.62 -16.56
CA LYS A 11 7.46 -8.74 -15.89
C LYS A 11 6.88 -9.04 -14.50
N VAL A 12 6.67 -8.01 -13.68
CA VAL A 12 6.17 -8.17 -12.30
C VAL A 12 4.72 -8.63 -12.28
N LEU A 13 3.91 -8.09 -13.18
CA LEU A 13 2.47 -8.37 -13.27
C LEU A 13 2.15 -9.53 -14.21
N GLY A 14 3.15 -10.14 -14.85
CA GLY A 14 2.99 -11.27 -15.77
C GLY A 14 2.18 -10.95 -17.04
N ALA A 15 2.27 -9.71 -17.53
CA ALA A 15 1.50 -9.23 -18.67
C ALA A 15 2.30 -9.29 -19.99
N GLY A 16 1.67 -9.75 -21.06
CA GLY A 16 2.24 -9.83 -22.40
C GLY A 16 2.21 -8.50 -23.16
N THR A 17 1.32 -7.58 -22.78
CA THR A 17 1.18 -6.26 -23.43
C THR A 17 1.24 -5.11 -22.42
N GLU A 18 1.46 -3.88 -22.93
CA GLU A 18 1.40 -2.68 -22.09
C GLU A 18 -0.01 -2.48 -21.51
N THR A 19 -1.05 -2.66 -22.33
CA THR A 19 -2.45 -2.54 -21.90
C THR A 19 -2.77 -3.51 -20.77
N GLU A 20 -2.41 -4.78 -20.93
CA GLU A 20 -2.62 -5.80 -19.89
C GLU A 20 -1.82 -5.51 -18.61
N ALA A 21 -0.62 -4.93 -18.73
CA ALA A 21 0.13 -4.49 -17.56
C ALA A 21 -0.56 -3.33 -16.83
N ILE A 22 -1.21 -2.43 -17.57
CA ILE A 22 -2.00 -1.34 -16.98
C ILE A 22 -3.25 -1.88 -16.30
N GLU A 23 -4.02 -2.76 -16.95
CA GLU A 23 -5.22 -3.37 -16.38
C GLU A 23 -4.91 -4.10 -15.06
N ARG A 24 -3.91 -4.98 -15.06
CA ARG A 24 -3.50 -5.70 -13.84
C ARG A 24 -2.95 -4.79 -12.75
N ALA A 25 -2.30 -3.67 -13.11
CA ALA A 25 -1.84 -2.69 -12.14
C ALA A 25 -3.01 -1.97 -11.47
N LEU A 26 -4.05 -1.65 -12.24
CA LEU A 26 -5.27 -1.02 -11.72
C LEU A 26 -6.03 -1.98 -10.80
N ASP A 27 -6.22 -3.23 -11.22
CA ASP A 27 -6.86 -4.27 -10.39
C ASP A 27 -6.11 -4.48 -9.07
N LEU A 28 -4.78 -4.51 -9.13
CA LEU A 28 -3.94 -4.62 -7.95
C LEU A 28 -4.13 -3.43 -7.01
N VAL A 29 -4.04 -2.20 -7.51
CA VAL A 29 -4.18 -0.98 -6.70
C VAL A 29 -5.56 -0.90 -6.06
N ILE A 30 -6.63 -1.25 -6.77
CA ILE A 30 -7.99 -1.27 -6.23
C ILE A 30 -8.10 -2.31 -5.11
N SER A 31 -7.63 -3.54 -5.37
CA SER A 31 -7.66 -4.62 -4.38
C SER A 31 -6.85 -4.27 -3.12
N GLU A 32 -5.66 -3.69 -3.28
CA GLU A 32 -4.86 -3.20 -2.15
C GLU A 32 -5.58 -2.11 -1.37
N HIS A 33 -6.21 -1.16 -2.07
CA HIS A 33 -6.95 -0.08 -1.42
C HIS A 33 -8.14 -0.61 -0.61
N GLU A 34 -8.91 -1.53 -1.16
CA GLU A 34 -10.05 -2.14 -0.46
C GLU A 34 -9.61 -2.92 0.79
N ARG A 35 -8.57 -3.75 0.67
CA ARG A 35 -8.03 -4.52 1.81
C ARG A 35 -7.48 -3.60 2.90
N ASN A 36 -6.82 -2.52 2.51
CA ASN A 36 -6.15 -1.61 3.44
C ASN A 36 -7.09 -0.52 3.98
N ARG A 37 -8.31 -0.37 3.45
CA ARG A 37 -9.23 0.73 3.81
C ARG A 37 -9.48 0.79 5.32
N LEU A 38 -9.85 -0.32 5.95
CA LEU A 38 -10.15 -0.36 7.38
C LEU A 38 -8.92 -0.03 8.24
N ALA A 39 -7.76 -0.57 7.87
CA ALA A 39 -6.51 -0.31 8.59
C ALA A 39 -6.08 1.16 8.45
N ALA A 40 -6.22 1.74 7.25
CA ALA A 40 -5.93 3.14 7.00
C ALA A 40 -6.87 4.07 7.78
N GLU A 41 -8.18 3.79 7.78
CA GLU A 41 -9.17 4.53 8.57
C GLU A 41 -8.89 4.43 10.08
N ALA A 42 -8.59 3.22 10.57
CA ALA A 42 -8.25 3.02 11.99
C ALA A 42 -6.98 3.79 12.38
N ASN A 43 -5.95 3.75 11.53
CA ASN A 43 -4.72 4.49 11.74
C ASN A 43 -4.95 6.01 11.73
N GLU A 44 -5.75 6.50 10.78
CA GLU A 44 -6.09 7.92 10.72
C GLU A 44 -6.83 8.38 11.98
N ARG A 45 -7.83 7.60 12.44
CA ARG A 45 -8.54 7.86 13.70
C ARG A 45 -7.59 7.82 14.89
N PHE A 46 -6.70 6.83 14.95
CA PHE A 46 -5.70 6.72 16.00
C PHE A 46 -4.80 7.95 16.08
N VAL A 47 -4.20 8.36 14.95
CA VAL A 47 -3.34 9.56 14.88
C VAL A 47 -4.10 10.82 15.28
N LYS A 48 -5.37 10.97 14.84
CA LYS A 48 -6.21 12.14 15.17
C LYS A 48 -6.78 12.14 16.59
N SER A 49 -6.83 10.98 17.26
CA SER A 49 -7.49 10.84 18.56
C SER A 49 -6.79 11.56 19.71
N GLY A 50 -5.51 11.92 19.55
CA GLY A 50 -4.71 12.49 20.63
C GLY A 50 -4.38 11.51 21.75
N ILE A 51 -4.59 10.20 21.54
CA ILE A 51 -4.25 9.16 22.50
C ILE A 51 -2.74 9.13 22.71
N ALA A 52 -2.30 9.26 23.97
CA ALA A 52 -0.91 9.09 24.35
C ALA A 52 -0.63 7.61 24.65
N ALA A 53 0.22 6.98 23.85
CA ALA A 53 0.73 5.64 24.15
C ALA A 53 1.79 5.75 25.25
N LYS A 54 1.55 5.12 26.41
CA LYS A 54 2.51 5.04 27.50
C LYS A 54 3.26 3.72 27.45
N ASP A 55 4.58 3.78 27.51
CA ASP A 55 5.41 2.59 27.73
C ASP A 55 5.22 2.11 29.17
N VAL A 56 4.48 1.02 29.34
CA VAL A 56 4.21 0.41 30.64
C VAL A 56 5.36 -0.48 31.13
N TYR A 57 6.24 -0.93 30.24
CA TYR A 57 7.35 -1.82 30.58
C TYR A 57 8.70 -1.11 30.65
N GLY A 58 8.79 0.14 30.19
CA GLY A 58 10.01 0.95 30.22
C GLY A 58 11.11 0.42 29.29
N THR A 59 10.73 -0.22 28.18
CA THR A 59 11.65 -0.87 27.23
C THR A 59 12.01 -0.01 26.03
N LEU A 60 11.34 1.13 25.83
CA LEU A 60 11.48 1.95 24.61
C LEU A 60 12.53 3.06 24.73
N GLU A 61 12.99 3.40 25.94
CA GLU A 61 14.10 4.35 26.14
C GLU A 61 15.42 3.58 26.32
N ARG A 62 16.25 3.55 25.29
CA ARG A 62 17.65 3.13 25.36
C ARG A 62 18.53 4.01 24.50
#